data_AF-P0DTZ2-F1
#
_entry.id   AF-P0DTZ2-F1
#
_cell.length_a   1.000
_cell.length_b   1.000
_cell.length_c   1.000
_cell.angle_alpha   90.00
_cell.angle_beta   90.00
_cell.angle_gamma   90.00
#
_symmetry.space_group_name_H-M   'P 1'
#
loop_
_entity.id
_entity.type
_entity.pdbx_description
1 polymer ?
#
loop_
_entity_poly.entity_id
_entity_poly.type
_entity_poly.pdbx_seq_one_letter_code
_entity_poly.pdbx_strand_id
1 'polypeptide(L)' 'MKVTCVLTLAVLILTIGQIANADSTLGQRYCKASGSWCGIHKHRECCSGNCFFWCVYNGK' A
#
# COMPACT_ATOMS: atom_id res chain seq x y z
N MET A 1 -10.67 -39.70 8.84
CA MET A 1 -9.82 -39.27 7.70
C MET A 1 -10.42 -38.15 6.82
N LYS A 2 -11.74 -37.94 6.75
CA LYS A 2 -12.33 -36.87 5.89
C LYS A 2 -12.18 -35.44 6.47
N VAL A 3 -12.27 -35.30 7.79
CA VAL A 3 -12.28 -33.99 8.48
C VAL A 3 -10.94 -33.26 8.36
N THR A 4 -9.83 -33.98 8.42
CA THR A 4 -8.48 -33.42 8.27
C THR A 4 -8.26 -32.78 6.91
N CYS A 5 -8.75 -33.39 5.81
CA CYS A 5 -8.65 -32.80 4.47
C CYS A 5 -9.46 -31.51 4.32
N VAL A 6 -10.64 -31.44 4.95
CA VAL A 6 -11.46 -30.24 4.93
C VAL A 6 -10.78 -29.09 5.68
N LEU A 7 -10.17 -29.39 6.84
CA LEU A 7 -9.39 -28.40 7.58
C LEU A 7 -8.19 -27.88 6.77
N THR A 8 -7.42 -28.76 6.12
CA THR A 8 -6.25 -28.31 5.35
C THR A 8 -6.65 -27.44 4.15
N LEU A 9 -7.75 -27.76 3.47
CA LEU A 9 -8.27 -26.93 2.38
C LEU A 9 -8.75 -25.56 2.88
N ALA A 10 -9.44 -25.51 4.02
CA ALA A 10 -9.89 -24.24 4.61
C ALA A 10 -8.71 -23.33 4.99
N VAL A 11 -7.66 -23.89 5.59
CA VAL A 11 -6.44 -23.13 5.93
C VAL A 11 -5.75 -22.60 4.69
N LEU A 12 -5.67 -23.39 3.61
CA LEU A 12 -5.07 -22.96 2.35
C LEU A 12 -5.85 -21.80 1.69
N ILE A 13 -7.19 -21.82 1.76
CA ILE A 13 -8.01 -20.72 1.22
C ILE A 13 -7.78 -19.43 2.03
N LEU A 14 -7.71 -19.54 3.36
CA LEU A 14 -7.45 -18.40 4.24
C LEU A 14 -6.07 -17.77 3.98
N THR A 15 -5.02 -18.57 3.80
CA THR A 15 -3.68 -18.04 3.52
C THR A 15 -3.61 -17.34 2.16
N ILE A 16 -4.25 -17.88 1.13
CA ILE A 16 -4.33 -17.23 -0.19
C ILE A 16 -5.07 -15.88 -0.10
N GLY A 17 -6.16 -15.81 0.67
CA GLY A 17 -6.90 -14.57 0.89
C GLY A 17 -6.07 -13.47 1.57
N GLN A 18 -5.14 -13.82 2.46
CA GLN A 18 -4.25 -12.84 3.09
C GLN A 18 -3.16 -12.32 2.14
N ILE A 19 -2.66 -13.15 1.22
CA ILE A 19 -1.66 -12.73 0.22
C ILE A 19 -2.28 -11.71 -0.74
N ALA A 20 -3.53 -11.91 -1.16
CA ALA A 20 -4.26 -10.95 -1.99
C ALA A 20 -4.48 -9.59 -1.29
N ASN A 21 -4.66 -9.61 0.04
CA ASN A 21 -4.81 -8.39 0.82
C ASN A 21 -3.46 -7.71 1.11
N ALA A 22 -2.36 -8.46 1.14
CA ALA A 22 -1.02 -7.92 1.31
C ALA A 22 -0.60 -7.06 0.10
N ASP A 23 -0.97 -7.45 -1.12
CA ASP A 23 -0.77 -6.63 -2.32
C ASP A 23 -1.59 -5.32 -2.28
N SER A 24 -2.73 -5.31 -1.60
CA SER A 24 -3.51 -4.09 -1.38
C SER A 24 -2.84 -3.12 -0.39
N THR A 25 -1.97 -3.62 0.48
CA THR A 25 -1.14 -2.79 1.38
C THR A 25 0.21 -2.40 0.77
N LEU A 26 0.77 -3.20 -0.14
CA LEU A 26 1.99 -2.85 -0.91
C LEU A 26 1.70 -1.91 -2.09
N GLY A 27 0.44 -1.84 -2.54
CA GLY A 27 -0.04 -0.92 -3.58
C GLY A 27 -0.57 0.42 -3.05
N GLN A 28 -0.49 0.68 -1.75
CA GLN A 28 -0.74 2.01 -1.22
C GLN A 28 0.36 2.91 -1.78
N ARG A 29 0.07 3.70 -2.80
CA ARG A 29 1.01 4.71 -3.32
C ARG A 29 1.49 5.50 -2.12
N TYR A 30 2.72 5.23 -1.68
CA TYR A 30 3.35 5.95 -0.57
C TYR A 30 3.55 7.36 -1.06
N CYS A 31 2.53 8.17 -0.82
CA CYS A 31 2.62 9.57 -1.02
C CYS A 31 3.38 10.12 0.19
N LYS A 32 4.48 10.79 -0.08
CA LYS A 32 5.31 11.47 0.88
C LYS A 32 4.46 12.51 1.62
N ALA A 33 4.56 12.49 2.94
CA ALA A 33 3.89 13.46 3.81
C ALA A 33 4.42 14.88 3.56
N SER A 34 3.62 15.88 3.92
CA SER A 34 4.03 17.29 3.91
C SER A 34 5.36 17.47 4.65
N GLY A 35 6.28 18.24 4.08
CA GLY A 35 7.64 18.44 4.61
C GLY A 35 8.66 17.38 4.20
N SER A 36 8.26 16.29 3.56
CA SER A 36 9.21 15.29 3.04
C SER A 36 9.92 15.79 1.79
N TRP A 37 11.21 15.47 1.62
CA TRP A 37 11.95 15.76 0.40
C TRP A 37 11.42 14.98 -0.80
N CYS A 38 11.10 15.69 -1.88
CA CYS A 38 10.54 15.14 -3.12
C CYS A 38 11.40 15.45 -4.36
N GLY A 39 12.55 16.12 -4.20
CA GLY A 39 13.47 16.42 -5.29
C GLY A 39 12.96 17.52 -6.24
N ILE A 40 13.61 17.67 -7.39
CA ILE A 40 13.34 18.78 -8.34
C ILE A 40 12.23 18.43 -9.34
N HIS A 41 11.92 17.14 -9.53
CA HIS A 41 11.08 16.68 -10.65
C HIS A 41 10.00 15.65 -10.27
N LYS A 42 9.59 15.56 -8.99
CA LYS A 42 8.62 14.54 -8.57
C LYS A 42 7.40 15.09 -7.84
N HIS A 43 6.54 15.77 -8.60
CA HIS A 43 5.22 16.26 -8.15
C HIS A 43 4.31 15.14 -7.62
N ARG A 44 4.35 13.94 -8.22
CA ARG A 44 3.46 12.82 -7.88
C ARG A 44 3.91 11.96 -6.70
N GLU A 45 5.07 12.25 -6.12
CA GLU A 45 5.50 11.55 -4.92
C GLU A 45 4.84 12.09 -3.66
N CYS A 46 4.31 13.32 -3.67
CA CYS A 46 3.68 13.93 -2.50
C CYS A 46 2.17 13.67 -2.45
N CYS A 47 1.58 13.47 -1.26
CA CYS A 47 0.13 13.27 -1.12
C CYS A 47 -0.69 14.43 -1.67
N SER A 48 -0.14 15.63 -1.53
CA SER A 48 -0.72 16.87 -2.02
C SER A 48 -0.61 17.06 -3.55
N GLY A 49 0.17 16.22 -4.25
CA GLY A 49 0.49 16.40 -5.67
C GLY A 49 1.48 17.53 -5.99
N ASN A 50 1.95 18.27 -4.98
CA ASN A 50 2.86 19.41 -5.14
C ASN A 50 4.23 19.15 -4.49
N CYS A 51 5.26 19.22 -5.33
CA CYS A 51 6.66 19.13 -4.96
C CYS A 51 7.39 20.38 -5.49
N PHE A 52 7.92 21.23 -4.59
CA PHE A 52 8.75 22.38 -4.95
C PHE A 52 10.24 22.17 -4.61
N PHE A 53 10.53 21.16 -3.80
CA PHE A 53 11.81 20.63 -3.29
C PHE A 53 11.43 19.67 -2.15
N TRP A 54 10.44 20.15 -1.38
CA TRP A 54 9.71 19.48 -0.32
C TRP A 54 8.25 19.30 -0.74
N CYS A 55 7.59 18.31 -0.16
CA CYS A 55 6.16 18.12 -0.32
C CYS A 55 5.41 19.25 0.37
N VAL A 56 4.75 20.08 -0.42
CA VAL A 56 3.95 21.20 0.08
C VAL A 56 2.54 20.70 0.35
N TYR A 57 1.99 20.98 1.52
CA TYR A 57 0.59 20.66 1.81
C TYR A 57 -0.32 21.50 0.91
N ASN A 58 -1.10 20.86 0.04
CA ASN A 58 -2.25 21.48 -0.60
C ASN A 58 -3.47 20.81 0.01
N GLY A 59 -4.05 21.47 1.01
CA GLY A 59 -5.24 20.99 1.72
C GLY A 59 -6.47 21.01 0.83
N LYS A 60 -6.63 19.97 0.01
CA LYS A 60 -7.91 19.56 -0.56
C LYS A 60 -8.63 18.65 0.42
#